data_AF-A0A812RPI1-F1
#
_entry.id   AF-A0A812RPI1-F1
#
_cell.length_a   1.000
_cell.length_b   1.000
_cell.length_c   1.000
_cell.angle_alpha   90.00
_cell.angle_beta   90.00
_cell.angle_gamma   90.00
#
_symmetry.space_group_name_H-M   'P 1'
#
loop_
_entity.id
_entity.type
_entity.pdbx_description
1 polymer ?
#
loop_
_entity_poly.entity_id
_entity_poly.type
_entity_poly.pdbx_seq_one_letter_code
_entity_poly.pdbx_strand_id
1 'polypeptide(L)'
;MRGVMEFLMGDPEAQSCLDQLAWLLVPMLNPDGVMAGRTRTNLDAVDLNRHHHDDSAPETKGLKNALQAEAQQGELLAFIDIHSHSRRRGIFAIANASDGDRLVSLMASRTHLLDAPGTSRSEIRAQDAGVGRVAAASQGYKYSLTIECSLCARHLEAGGEHLLLQDLVSVGRAICMSIADLLNSADEEPAANPEVQESMFAEGAIDAEDHDEADEEAVLEEEGHRPDSS
;
A
#
# COMPACT_ATOMS: atom_id res chain seq x y z
N MET A 1 -3.97 9.37 4.63
CA MET A 1 -3.31 10.66 4.33
C MET A 1 -3.46 11.73 5.39
N ARG A 2 -4.64 12.02 5.95
CA ARG A 2 -4.79 13.05 7.01
C ARG A 2 -3.77 12.92 8.15
N GLY A 3 -3.60 11.74 8.74
CA GLY A 3 -2.63 11.53 9.83
C GLY A 3 -1.16 11.76 9.44
N VAL A 4 -0.79 11.41 8.21
CA VAL A 4 0.55 11.73 7.65
C VAL A 4 0.76 13.24 7.61
N MET A 5 -0.22 13.96 7.06
CA MET A 5 -0.16 15.41 6.90
C MET A 5 -0.18 16.16 8.24
N GLU A 6 -1.08 15.78 9.15
CA GLU A 6 -1.17 16.38 10.49
C GLU A 6 0.11 16.17 11.30
N PHE A 7 0.72 14.98 11.21
CA PHE A 7 2.00 14.71 11.84
C PHE A 7 3.12 15.56 11.24
N LEU A 8 3.35 15.45 9.92
CA LEU A 8 4.47 16.13 9.26
C LEU A 8 4.41 17.65 9.34
N MET A 9 3.22 18.26 9.39
CA MET A 9 3.07 19.72 9.43
C MET A 9 2.78 20.30 10.81
N GLY A 10 2.38 19.48 11.77
CA GLY A 10 1.84 19.94 13.06
C GLY A 10 2.55 19.41 14.29
N ASP A 11 3.31 18.32 14.17
CA ASP A 11 3.96 17.66 15.31
C ASP A 11 5.45 18.02 15.39
N PRO A 12 5.96 18.56 16.52
CA PRO A 12 7.38 18.82 16.69
C PRO A 12 8.29 17.59 16.51
N GLU A 13 7.80 16.38 16.79
CA GLU A 13 8.55 15.14 16.60
C GLU A 13 8.82 14.84 15.12
N ALA A 14 7.97 15.34 14.23
CA ALA A 14 8.14 15.21 12.79
C ALA A 14 9.37 15.97 12.27
N GLN A 15 9.95 16.90 13.05
CA GLN A 15 11.16 17.61 12.64
C GLN A 15 12.29 16.64 12.29
N SER A 16 12.43 15.54 13.04
CA SER A 16 13.40 14.48 12.76
C SER A 16 13.20 13.80 11.40
N CYS A 17 11.95 13.73 10.93
CA CYS A 17 11.59 13.20 9.62
C CYS A 17 11.88 14.22 8.51
N LEU A 18 11.60 15.51 8.77
CA LEU A 18 11.77 16.59 7.79
C LEU A 18 13.24 16.99 7.58
N ASP A 19 14.07 16.86 8.60
CA ASP A 19 15.51 17.19 8.52
C ASP A 19 16.29 16.22 7.62
N GLN A 20 15.77 15.00 7.43
CA GLN A 20 16.47 13.91 6.75
C GLN A 20 15.84 13.51 5.41
N LEU A 21 14.56 13.83 5.19
CA LEU A 21 13.78 13.36 4.04
C LEU A 21 13.01 14.50 3.39
N ALA A 22 13.01 14.50 2.05
CA ALA A 22 12.03 15.22 1.27
C ALA A 22 10.77 14.36 1.11
N TRP A 23 9.60 14.93 1.40
CA TRP A 23 8.31 14.23 1.37
C TRP A 23 7.46 14.72 0.20
N LEU A 24 7.26 13.86 -0.80
CA LEU A 24 6.25 14.08 -1.84
C LEU A 24 4.94 13.41 -1.41
N LEU A 25 3.94 14.23 -1.08
CA LEU A 25 2.64 13.76 -0.63
C LEU A 25 1.58 13.98 -1.70
N VAL A 26 0.87 12.92 -2.08
CA VAL A 26 -0.32 12.98 -2.93
C VAL A 26 -1.54 12.54 -2.10
N PRO A 27 -2.30 13.49 -1.51
CA PRO A 27 -3.38 13.14 -0.59
C PRO A 27 -4.52 12.34 -1.22
N MET A 28 -4.73 12.51 -2.53
CA MET A 28 -5.78 11.86 -3.31
C MET A 28 -5.37 11.80 -4.78
N LEU A 29 -5.16 10.60 -5.31
CA LEU A 29 -4.75 10.41 -6.71
C LEU A 29 -5.93 10.55 -7.69
N ASN A 30 -7.12 10.10 -7.30
CA ASN A 30 -8.33 10.08 -8.14
C ASN A 30 -9.45 10.98 -7.56
N PRO A 31 -9.28 12.31 -7.55
CA PRO A 31 -10.28 13.21 -6.98
C PRO A 31 -11.61 13.17 -7.73
N ASP A 32 -11.57 13.04 -9.05
CA ASP A 32 -12.77 13.07 -9.88
C ASP A 32 -13.61 11.78 -9.73
N GLY A 33 -12.94 10.61 -9.69
CA GLY A 33 -13.60 9.34 -9.40
C GLY A 33 -14.26 9.34 -8.02
N VAL A 34 -13.58 9.87 -7.00
CA VAL A 34 -14.15 10.02 -5.65
C VAL A 34 -15.38 10.92 -5.65
N MET A 35 -15.31 12.08 -6.31
CA MET A 35 -16.46 13.00 -6.42
C MET A 35 -17.65 12.34 -7.12
N ALA A 36 -17.39 11.52 -8.13
CA ALA A 36 -18.41 10.75 -8.86
C ALA A 36 -18.88 9.48 -8.12
N GLY A 37 -18.38 9.18 -6.92
CA GLY A 37 -18.74 7.98 -6.15
C GLY A 37 -18.16 6.68 -6.69
N ARG A 38 -17.12 6.73 -7.52
CA ARG A 38 -16.39 5.55 -8.02
C ARG A 38 -15.40 5.06 -6.97
N THR A 39 -15.32 3.75 -6.82
CA THR A 39 -14.41 3.09 -5.87
C THR A 39 -13.11 2.60 -6.51
N ARG A 40 -13.12 2.33 -7.83
CA ARG A 40 -11.99 1.70 -8.54
C ARG A 40 -11.39 2.54 -9.66
N THR A 41 -12.21 3.22 -10.45
CA THR A 41 -11.78 3.85 -11.71
C THR A 41 -11.86 5.37 -11.67
N ASN A 42 -11.05 6.05 -12.49
CA ASN A 42 -11.21 7.48 -12.77
C ASN A 42 -12.43 7.74 -13.67
N LEU A 43 -12.67 8.98 -14.12
CA LEU A 43 -13.84 9.31 -14.96
C LEU A 43 -13.88 8.59 -16.32
N ASP A 44 -12.72 8.25 -16.86
CA ASP A 44 -12.58 7.51 -18.12
C ASP A 44 -12.66 5.99 -17.95
N ALA A 45 -13.11 5.53 -16.77
CA ALA A 45 -13.21 4.12 -16.41
C ALA A 45 -11.85 3.38 -16.39
N VAL A 46 -10.75 4.12 -16.20
CA VAL A 46 -9.40 3.56 -16.08
C VAL A 46 -9.11 3.19 -14.63
N ASP A 47 -8.65 1.96 -14.40
CA ASP A 47 -8.07 1.53 -13.14
C ASP A 47 -6.64 2.06 -13.01
N LEU A 48 -6.47 3.14 -12.25
CA LEU A 48 -5.18 3.82 -12.13
C LEU A 48 -4.06 2.89 -11.64
N ASN A 49 -4.37 1.90 -10.79
CA ASN A 49 -3.38 0.95 -10.25
C ASN A 49 -3.03 -0.19 -11.23
N ARG A 50 -3.33 0.00 -12.52
CA ARG A 50 -2.86 -0.80 -13.66
C ARG A 50 -2.10 0.04 -14.68
N HIS A 51 -1.96 1.34 -14.45
CA HIS A 51 -1.43 2.32 -15.41
C HIS A 51 -0.34 3.23 -14.83
N HIS A 52 0.43 2.76 -13.84
CA HIS A 52 1.61 3.51 -13.35
C HIS A 52 2.82 3.46 -14.29
N HIS A 53 2.88 2.50 -15.22
CA HIS A 53 4.00 2.33 -16.15
C HIS A 53 3.85 3.13 -17.46
N ASP A 54 2.63 3.50 -17.82
CA ASP A 54 2.30 4.15 -19.08
C ASP A 54 1.78 5.59 -18.86
N ASP A 55 1.19 6.15 -19.90
CA ASP A 55 0.63 7.50 -19.92
C ASP A 55 -0.90 7.46 -20.18
N SER A 56 -1.54 6.32 -19.91
CA SER A 56 -2.95 6.07 -20.26
C SER A 56 -3.94 6.90 -19.44
N ALA A 57 -3.54 7.37 -18.26
CA ALA A 57 -4.34 8.24 -17.40
C ALA A 57 -3.56 9.52 -17.02
N PRO A 58 -4.19 10.71 -17.04
CA PRO A 58 -3.52 11.96 -16.68
C PRO A 58 -3.03 11.96 -15.22
N GLU A 59 -3.71 11.26 -14.32
CA GLU A 59 -3.36 11.17 -12.90
C GLU A 59 -2.05 10.41 -12.69
N THR A 60 -1.93 9.20 -13.26
CA THR A 60 -0.70 8.41 -13.14
C THR A 60 0.45 9.01 -13.94
N LYS A 61 0.17 9.65 -15.09
CA LYS A 61 1.16 10.43 -15.82
C LYS A 61 1.70 11.60 -15.01
N GLY A 62 0.81 12.35 -14.36
CA GLY A 62 1.19 13.46 -13.48
C GLY A 62 2.06 13.00 -12.32
N LEU A 63 1.66 11.91 -11.65
CA LEU A 63 2.44 11.28 -10.59
C LEU A 63 3.82 10.84 -11.10
N LYS A 64 3.88 10.09 -12.20
CA LYS A 64 5.13 9.62 -12.83
C LYS A 64 6.09 10.77 -13.13
N ASN A 65 5.60 11.87 -13.68
CA ASN A 65 6.43 13.05 -13.95
C ASN A 65 6.98 13.67 -12.66
N ALA A 66 6.19 13.73 -11.59
CA ALA A 66 6.64 14.21 -10.28
C ALA A 66 7.72 13.29 -9.68
N LEU A 67 7.50 11.96 -9.70
CA LEU A 67 8.49 11.00 -9.21
C LEU A 67 9.81 11.09 -9.99
N GLN A 68 9.75 11.26 -11.32
CA GLN A 68 10.94 11.45 -12.14
C GLN A 68 11.69 12.75 -11.85
N ALA A 69 10.99 13.82 -11.48
CA ALA A 69 11.62 15.08 -11.07
C ALA A 69 12.34 14.91 -9.71
N GLU A 70 11.72 14.22 -8.75
CA GLU A 70 12.34 13.93 -7.45
C GLU A 70 13.55 12.99 -7.59
N ALA A 71 13.49 12.01 -8.50
CA ALA A 71 14.59 11.10 -8.79
C ALA A 71 15.87 11.82 -9.26
N GLN A 72 15.75 13.05 -9.77
CA GLN A 72 16.90 13.87 -10.17
C GLN A 72 17.55 14.61 -9.00
N GLN A 73 16.88 14.71 -7.84
CA GLN A 73 17.35 15.48 -6.68
C GLN A 73 18.12 14.62 -5.67
N GLY A 74 17.94 13.30 -5.66
CA GLY A 74 18.60 12.42 -4.70
C GLY A 74 18.16 10.96 -4.78
N GLU A 75 18.56 10.18 -3.78
CA GLU A 75 18.20 8.77 -3.68
C GLU A 75 16.73 8.59 -3.29
N LEU A 76 16.04 7.70 -4.01
CA LEU A 76 14.65 7.35 -3.76
C LEU A 76 14.55 6.30 -2.65
N LEU A 77 14.08 6.69 -1.47
CA LEU A 77 14.01 5.79 -0.31
C LEU A 77 12.77 4.90 -0.33
N ALA A 78 11.58 5.50 -0.22
CA ALA A 78 10.33 4.76 -0.01
C ALA A 78 9.18 5.30 -0.86
N PHE A 79 8.39 4.38 -1.41
CA PHE A 79 7.11 4.64 -2.09
C PHE A 79 6.01 3.84 -1.39
N ILE A 80 4.98 4.54 -0.91
CA ILE A 80 3.86 3.93 -0.19
C ILE A 80 2.56 4.28 -0.89
N ASP A 81 1.92 3.25 -1.44
CA ASP A 81 0.62 3.33 -2.07
C ASP A 81 -0.46 2.88 -1.08
N ILE A 82 -1.46 3.71 -0.80
CA ILE A 82 -2.44 3.44 0.26
C ILE A 82 -3.80 3.13 -0.35
N HIS A 83 -4.32 1.94 -0.06
CA HIS A 83 -5.55 1.40 -0.61
C HIS A 83 -6.53 0.98 0.49
N SER A 84 -7.77 0.74 0.07
CA SER A 84 -8.80 0.14 0.90
C SER A 84 -9.10 -1.28 0.45
N HIS A 85 -9.32 -2.17 1.40
CA HIS A 85 -9.60 -3.57 1.13
C HIS A 85 -10.95 -3.98 1.70
N SER A 86 -11.81 -4.59 0.88
CA SER A 86 -13.21 -4.87 1.22
C SER A 86 -13.42 -6.20 1.96
N ARG A 87 -12.58 -7.21 1.70
CA ARG A 87 -12.78 -8.59 2.20
C ARG A 87 -12.05 -8.86 3.51
N ARG A 88 -10.76 -8.51 3.54
CA ARG A 88 -9.86 -8.76 4.66
C ARG A 88 -9.99 -7.71 5.77
N ARG A 89 -9.84 -8.16 7.02
CA ARG A 89 -9.78 -7.32 8.21
C ARG A 89 -8.36 -6.82 8.48
N GLY A 90 -8.25 -5.70 9.18
CA GLY A 90 -6.98 -5.10 9.60
C GLY A 90 -6.35 -4.20 8.56
N ILE A 91 -5.16 -3.72 8.90
CA ILE A 91 -4.27 -2.98 8.02
C ILE A 91 -3.08 -3.89 7.77
N PHE A 92 -2.70 -4.09 6.51
CA PHE A 92 -1.62 -5.00 6.14
C PHE A 92 -0.87 -4.47 4.92
N ALA A 93 0.33 -4.99 4.68
CA ALA A 93 1.13 -4.60 3.53
C ALA A 93 1.06 -5.64 2.40
N ILE A 94 1.26 -5.18 1.17
CA ILE A 94 1.63 -6.00 0.02
C ILE A 94 2.97 -5.47 -0.48
N ALA A 95 3.98 -6.33 -0.45
CA ALA A 95 5.35 -6.02 -0.83
C ALA A 95 5.76 -6.71 -2.14
N ASN A 96 6.81 -6.19 -2.77
CA ASN A 96 7.53 -6.88 -3.83
C ASN A 96 8.49 -7.88 -3.19
N ALA A 97 8.18 -9.17 -3.26
CA ALA A 97 8.94 -10.22 -2.56
C ALA A 97 9.25 -9.81 -1.10
N SER A 98 10.51 -9.88 -0.66
CA SER A 98 10.97 -9.51 0.68
C SER A 98 11.41 -8.05 0.85
N ASP A 99 11.39 -7.23 -0.21
CA ASP A 99 11.99 -5.88 -0.20
C ASP A 99 11.34 -4.96 0.85
N GLY A 100 10.08 -5.21 1.17
CA GLY A 100 9.28 -4.44 2.12
C GLY A 100 9.48 -4.80 3.60
N ASP A 101 10.11 -5.92 3.92
CA ASP A 101 10.00 -6.54 5.25
C ASP A 101 10.56 -5.67 6.38
N ARG A 102 11.65 -4.96 6.11
CA ARG A 102 12.24 -4.05 7.09
C ARG A 102 11.29 -2.90 7.43
N LEU A 103 10.71 -2.26 6.42
CA LEU A 103 9.78 -1.16 6.63
C LEU A 103 8.49 -1.63 7.31
N VAL A 104 7.97 -2.80 6.93
CA VAL A 104 6.84 -3.44 7.62
C VAL A 104 7.14 -3.70 9.10
N SER A 105 8.32 -4.22 9.40
CA SER A 105 8.75 -4.48 10.79
C SER A 105 8.86 -3.18 11.60
N LEU A 106 9.42 -2.12 11.00
CA LEU A 106 9.48 -0.79 11.62
C LEU A 106 8.09 -0.19 11.81
N MET A 107 7.17 -0.33 10.86
CA MET A 107 5.79 0.12 11.06
C MET A 107 5.09 -0.64 12.19
N ALA A 108 5.27 -1.97 12.27
CA ALA A 108 4.69 -2.81 13.31
C ALA A 108 5.19 -2.45 14.72
N SER A 109 6.45 -2.03 14.85
CA SER A 109 6.99 -1.55 16.14
C SER A 109 6.39 -0.20 16.56
N ARG A 110 5.86 0.58 15.60
CA ARG A 110 5.25 1.91 15.81
C ARG A 110 3.72 1.84 15.97
N THR A 111 3.06 0.77 15.54
CA THR A 111 1.62 0.59 15.71
C THR A 111 1.20 -0.87 15.82
N HIS A 112 0.36 -1.16 16.82
CA HIS A 112 -0.29 -2.46 16.99
C HIS A 112 -1.42 -2.72 15.99
N LEU A 113 -1.79 -1.75 15.14
CA LEU A 113 -2.89 -1.86 14.18
C LEU A 113 -2.47 -2.52 12.86
N LEU A 114 -1.16 -2.63 12.60
CA LEU A 114 -0.62 -3.30 11.43
C LEU A 114 -0.52 -4.81 11.68
N ASP A 115 -1.26 -5.57 10.89
CA ASP A 115 -1.14 -7.03 10.76
C ASP A 115 0.11 -7.36 9.92
N ALA A 116 1.28 -7.22 10.53
CA ALA A 116 2.56 -7.51 9.89
C ALA A 116 2.73 -8.98 9.47
N PRO A 117 2.34 -10.00 10.30
CA PRO A 117 2.36 -11.40 9.87
C PRO A 117 1.51 -11.63 8.62
N GLY A 118 0.45 -10.86 8.52
CA GLY A 118 -0.45 -10.82 7.39
C GLY A 118 0.08 -10.19 6.09
N THR A 119 1.33 -9.73 6.04
CA THR A 119 1.88 -9.09 4.85
C THR A 119 2.00 -10.07 3.68
N SER A 120 1.49 -9.69 2.51
CA SER A 120 1.68 -10.45 1.27
C SER A 120 3.01 -10.11 0.62
N ARG A 121 3.71 -11.14 0.11
CA ARG A 121 5.04 -11.05 -0.51
C ARG A 121 4.98 -11.69 -1.89
N SER A 122 4.44 -10.96 -2.85
CA SER A 122 4.25 -11.48 -4.20
C SER A 122 5.51 -11.27 -5.04
N GLU A 123 5.94 -12.31 -5.75
CA GLU A 123 6.92 -12.16 -6.83
C GLU A 123 6.39 -11.23 -7.91
N ILE A 124 7.26 -10.37 -8.44
CA ILE A 124 6.88 -9.44 -9.51
C ILE A 124 6.73 -10.21 -10.83
N ARG A 125 5.56 -10.09 -11.46
CA ARG A 125 5.30 -10.61 -12.81
C ARG A 125 5.29 -9.48 -13.81
N ALA A 126 5.51 -9.80 -15.09
CA ALA A 126 5.50 -8.80 -16.17
C ALA A 126 4.17 -8.03 -16.27
N GLN A 127 3.05 -8.69 -15.98
CA GLN A 127 1.71 -8.07 -15.96
C GLN A 127 1.52 -7.04 -14.84
N ASP A 128 2.36 -7.07 -13.79
CA ASP A 128 2.24 -6.19 -12.63
C ASP A 128 2.93 -4.83 -12.85
N ALA A 129 3.52 -4.59 -14.03
CA ALA A 129 4.25 -3.37 -14.33
C ALA A 129 3.42 -2.10 -14.05
N GLY A 130 2.10 -2.19 -14.22
CA GLY A 130 1.17 -1.10 -13.96
C GLY A 130 0.79 -0.86 -12.51
N VAL A 131 1.17 -1.74 -11.59
CA VAL A 131 0.89 -1.59 -10.15
C VAL A 131 1.87 -0.60 -9.53
N GLY A 132 1.38 0.33 -8.70
CA GLY A 132 2.15 1.43 -8.14
C GLY A 132 3.47 0.99 -7.48
N ARG A 133 3.41 0.01 -6.56
CA ARG A 133 4.62 -0.53 -5.90
C ARG A 133 5.63 -1.17 -6.85
N VAL A 134 5.20 -1.74 -7.97
CA VAL A 134 6.10 -2.37 -8.96
C VAL A 134 6.73 -1.29 -9.83
N ALA A 135 5.92 -0.36 -10.34
CA ALA A 135 6.39 0.77 -11.13
C ALA A 135 7.39 1.65 -10.34
N ALA A 136 7.15 1.87 -9.05
CA ALA A 136 8.07 2.60 -8.18
C ALA A 136 9.39 1.85 -7.97
N ALA A 137 9.35 0.55 -7.67
CA ALA A 137 10.57 -0.26 -7.56
C ALA A 137 11.40 -0.23 -8.85
N SER A 138 10.76 -0.28 -10.03
CA SER A 138 11.45 -0.18 -11.32
C SER A 138 12.16 1.17 -11.55
N GLN A 139 11.76 2.22 -10.82
CA GLN A 139 12.39 3.55 -10.86
C GLN A 139 13.52 3.70 -9.82
N GLY A 140 13.77 2.68 -8.98
CA GLY A 140 14.86 2.67 -8.01
C GLY A 140 14.46 3.00 -6.57
N TYR A 141 13.16 3.03 -6.24
CA TYR A 141 12.72 3.12 -4.84
C TYR A 141 13.15 1.87 -4.06
N LYS A 142 13.94 2.05 -2.99
CA LYS A 142 14.46 0.94 -2.16
C LYS A 142 13.35 0.16 -1.45
N TYR A 143 12.33 0.86 -0.97
CA TYR A 143 11.17 0.27 -0.29
C TYR A 143 9.89 0.68 -1.02
N SER A 144 9.22 -0.27 -1.67
CA SER A 144 7.95 -0.01 -2.37
C SER A 144 6.85 -0.93 -1.87
N LEU A 145 5.80 -0.35 -1.30
CA LEU A 145 4.72 -1.09 -0.63
C LEU A 145 3.34 -0.56 -1.03
N THR A 146 2.37 -1.47 -1.08
CA THR A 146 0.97 -1.12 -0.92
C THR A 146 0.56 -1.35 0.53
N ILE A 147 -0.07 -0.36 1.17
CA ILE A 147 -0.71 -0.51 2.48
C ILE A 147 -2.22 -0.59 2.26
N GLU A 148 -2.77 -1.75 2.56
CA GLU A 148 -4.19 -2.03 2.47
C GLU A 148 -4.87 -1.78 3.82
N CYS A 149 -6.00 -1.10 3.81
CA CYS A 149 -6.79 -0.82 5.00
C CYS A 149 -8.21 -1.39 4.87
N SER A 150 -8.61 -2.24 5.80
CA SER A 150 -9.97 -2.77 5.83
C SER A 150 -11.03 -1.66 5.89
N LEU A 151 -12.11 -1.82 5.12
CA LEU A 151 -13.30 -0.96 5.21
C LEU A 151 -14.15 -1.19 6.47
N CYS A 152 -13.80 -2.17 7.31
CA CYS A 152 -14.65 -2.61 8.41
C CYS A 152 -13.93 -2.56 9.76
N ALA A 153 -12.99 -3.47 10.00
CA ALA A 153 -12.51 -3.77 11.35
C ALA A 153 -10.99 -3.96 11.41
N ARG A 154 -10.44 -3.74 12.60
CA ARG A 154 -9.07 -4.11 12.96
C ARG A 154 -8.85 -5.62 12.81
N HIS A 155 -7.59 -6.05 12.72
CA HIS A 155 -7.28 -7.49 12.80
C HIS A 155 -7.60 -8.01 14.21
N LEU A 156 -7.70 -9.33 14.35
CA LEU A 156 -8.18 -9.96 15.58
C LEU A 156 -7.30 -9.65 16.80
N GLU A 157 -5.98 -9.63 16.62
CA GLU A 157 -5.03 -9.32 17.71
C GLU A 157 -5.08 -7.85 18.15
N ALA A 158 -5.57 -6.95 17.29
CA ALA A 158 -5.86 -5.56 17.63
C ALA A 158 -7.31 -5.35 18.14
N GLY A 159 -7.94 -6.41 18.64
CA GLY A 159 -9.27 -6.37 19.28
C GLY A 159 -10.45 -6.64 18.33
N GLY A 160 -10.24 -6.64 17.01
CA GLY A 160 -11.29 -6.97 16.03
C GLY A 160 -12.48 -6.01 15.95
N GLU A 161 -12.39 -4.84 16.61
CA GLU A 161 -13.39 -3.78 16.60
C GLU A 161 -13.37 -3.00 15.27
N HIS A 162 -14.40 -2.18 15.03
CA HIS A 162 -14.43 -1.30 13.85
C HIS A 162 -13.25 -0.32 13.84
N LEU A 163 -12.69 -0.09 12.67
CA LEU A 163 -11.65 0.91 12.48
C LEU A 163 -12.25 2.31 12.64
N LEU A 164 -11.62 3.10 13.51
CA LEU A 164 -12.02 4.47 13.79
C LEU A 164 -11.12 5.44 13.02
N LEU A 165 -11.60 6.67 12.79
CA LEU A 165 -10.78 7.69 12.14
C LEU A 165 -9.48 7.96 12.90
N GLN A 166 -9.51 7.92 14.24
CA GLN A 166 -8.29 8.07 15.04
C GLN A 166 -7.27 6.93 14.81
N ASP A 167 -7.74 5.72 14.49
CA ASP A 167 -6.85 4.59 14.20
C ASP A 167 -6.06 4.91 12.92
N LEU A 168 -6.74 5.36 11.87
CA LEU A 168 -6.13 5.74 10.59
C LEU A 168 -5.20 6.95 10.72
N VAL A 169 -5.54 7.91 11.57
CA VAL A 169 -4.67 9.05 11.90
C VAL A 169 -3.39 8.56 12.59
N SER A 170 -3.52 7.68 13.59
CA SER A 170 -2.37 7.13 14.31
C SER A 170 -1.44 6.31 13.40
N VAL A 171 -1.99 5.54 12.46
CA VAL A 171 -1.22 4.80 11.45
C VAL A 171 -0.44 5.74 10.54
N GLY A 172 -1.02 6.90 10.19
CA GLY A 172 -0.31 7.92 9.41
C GLY A 172 0.97 8.41 10.09
N ARG A 173 0.93 8.63 11.41
CA ARG A 173 2.14 8.94 12.20
C ARG A 173 3.14 7.78 12.20
N ALA A 174 2.66 6.54 12.39
CA ALA A 174 3.50 5.35 12.41
C ALA A 174 4.26 5.15 11.09
N ILE A 175 3.58 5.36 9.95
CA ILE A 175 4.21 5.33 8.62
C ILE A 175 5.36 6.34 8.55
N CYS A 176 5.14 7.60 8.94
CA CYS A 176 6.16 8.64 8.84
C CYS A 176 7.42 8.30 9.64
N MET A 177 7.24 7.92 10.91
CA MET A 177 8.34 7.55 11.80
C MET A 177 9.10 6.32 11.29
N SER A 178 8.38 5.29 10.82
CA SER A 178 9.01 4.09 10.29
C SER A 178 9.88 4.32 9.07
N ILE A 179 9.51 5.27 8.19
CA ILE A 179 10.31 5.64 7.02
C ILE A 179 11.58 6.38 7.46
N ALA A 180 11.48 7.30 8.43
CA ALA A 180 12.66 7.96 8.99
C ALA A 180 13.61 6.98 9.69
N ASP A 181 13.08 5.97 10.37
CA ASP A 181 13.88 4.93 11.05
C ASP A 181 14.72 4.08 10.07
N LEU A 182 14.37 4.02 8.79
CA LEU A 182 15.18 3.35 7.77
C LEU A 182 16.58 3.97 7.62
N LEU A 183 16.72 5.27 7.91
CA LEU A 183 17.99 6.00 7.83
C LEU A 183 18.82 5.85 9.11
N ASN A 184 18.17 5.66 10.26
CA ASN A 184 18.83 5.57 11.57
C ASN A 184 19.48 4.21 11.83
N SER A 185 19.12 3.18 11.08
CA SER A 185 19.46 1.78 11.37
C SER A 185 20.56 1.22 10.46
N ALA A 186 21.42 2.08 9.90
CA ALA A 186 22.61 1.67 9.15
C ALA A 186 23.64 0.88 9.98
N ASP A 187 23.43 0.72 11.30
CA ASP A 187 24.33 -0.01 12.22
C ASP A 187 23.77 -1.30 12.83
N GLU A 188 22.55 -1.74 12.50
CA GLU A 188 22.00 -3.01 13.00
C GLU A 188 21.56 -3.91 11.85
N GLU A 189 22.51 -4.68 11.29
CA GLU A 189 22.15 -6.00 10.78
C GLU A 189 21.56 -6.79 11.96
N PRO A 190 20.38 -7.42 11.82
CA PRO A 190 19.87 -8.27 12.88
C PRO A 190 20.87 -9.40 13.08
N ALA A 191 21.52 -9.43 14.25
CA ALA A 191 22.38 -10.52 14.66
C ALA A 191 21.59 -11.82 14.47
N ALA A 192 22.12 -12.73 13.65
CA ALA A 192 21.57 -14.06 13.47
C ALA A 192 21.41 -14.69 14.86
N ASN A 193 20.15 -14.89 15.28
CA ASN A 193 19.85 -15.57 16.54
C ASN A 193 20.37 -17.01 16.43
N PRO A 194 21.32 -17.47 17.27
CA PRO A 194 21.87 -18.81 17.17
C PRO A 194 20.90 -19.94 17.54
N GLU A 195 19.67 -19.64 17.99
CA GLU A 195 18.78 -20.63 18.60
C GLU A 195 17.62 -21.13 17.72
N VAL A 196 17.69 -21.02 16.39
CA VAL A 196 16.77 -21.75 15.50
C VAL A 196 17.56 -22.57 14.47
N GLN A 197 18.39 -23.47 14.97
CA GLN A 197 18.84 -24.66 14.25
C GLN A 197 18.49 -25.88 15.08
N GLU A 198 17.23 -26.32 14.97
CA GLU A 198 16.78 -27.72 15.04
C GLU A 198 15.28 -27.74 15.35
N SER A 199 14.45 -27.77 14.30
CA SER A 199 13.29 -28.65 14.21
C SER A 199 12.48 -28.32 12.95
N MET A 200 11.85 -29.36 12.40
CA MET A 200 10.95 -29.34 11.24
C MET A 200 11.59 -29.45 9.85
N PHE A 201 12.32 -30.55 9.66
CA PHE A 201 11.99 -31.43 8.52
C PHE A 201 10.82 -32.31 8.95
N ALA A 202 9.59 -31.91 8.62
CA ALA A 202 8.43 -32.80 8.52
C ALA A 202 7.32 -32.10 7.73
N GLU A 203 7.15 -32.61 6.51
CA GLU A 203 6.06 -32.52 5.54
C GLU A 203 4.74 -31.84 5.93
N GLY A 204 4.19 -31.10 4.97
CA GLY A 204 2.77 -30.73 4.94
C GLY A 204 2.45 -29.64 3.93
N ALA A 205 2.42 -30.00 2.64
CA ALA A 205 1.91 -29.14 1.58
C ALA A 205 0.44 -28.77 1.83
N ILE A 206 0.13 -27.46 1.79
CA ILE A 206 -1.19 -26.96 1.45
C ILE A 206 -1.02 -25.84 0.44
N ASP A 207 -1.38 -26.13 -0.81
CA ASP A 207 -1.60 -25.15 -1.86
C ASP A 207 -2.69 -24.18 -1.42
N ALA A 208 -2.39 -22.88 -1.49
CA ALA A 208 -3.39 -21.83 -1.58
C ALA A 208 -3.02 -20.99 -2.80
N GLU A 209 -3.46 -21.47 -3.97
CA GLU A 209 -3.60 -20.63 -5.15
C GLU A 209 -4.72 -19.62 -4.87
N ASP A 210 -4.37 -18.36 -4.58
CA ASP A 210 -5.28 -17.23 -4.75
C ASP A 210 -4.91 -16.55 -6.07
N HIS A 211 -5.42 -17.14 -7.15
CA HIS A 211 -5.70 -16.43 -8.38
C HIS A 211 -7.12 -15.84 -8.25
N ASP A 212 -7.24 -14.51 -8.35
CA ASP A 212 -8.26 -13.79 -9.13
C ASP A 212 -8.45 -12.34 -8.62
N GLU A 213 -7.83 -11.39 -9.33
CA GLU A 213 -8.33 -10.03 -9.49
C GLU A 213 -8.63 -9.79 -10.97
N ALA A 214 -9.60 -10.54 -11.48
CA ALA A 214 -10.29 -10.27 -12.74
C ALA A 214 -11.64 -10.99 -12.66
N ASP A 215 -12.70 -10.27 -12.27
CA ASP A 215 -14.09 -10.49 -12.71
C ASP A 215 -15.05 -9.68 -11.81
N GLU A 216 -15.22 -8.40 -12.15
CA GLU A 216 -16.43 -7.65 -11.78
C GLU A 216 -16.97 -6.91 -13.02
N GLU A 217 -17.30 -7.65 -14.07
CA GLU A 217 -18.22 -7.21 -15.11
C GLU A 217 -19.20 -8.33 -15.44
N ALA A 218 -20.45 -8.22 -14.96
CA ALA A 218 -21.68 -8.66 -15.65
C ALA A 218 -22.88 -8.76 -14.68
N VAL A 219 -23.38 -7.64 -14.14
CA VAL A 219 -24.78 -7.61 -13.67
C VAL A 219 -25.38 -6.21 -13.82
N LEU A 220 -25.46 -5.64 -15.03
CA LEU A 220 -26.34 -4.48 -15.29
C LEU A 220 -26.76 -4.34 -16.77
N GLU A 221 -26.98 -5.42 -17.51
CA GLU A 221 -27.71 -5.34 -18.80
C GLU A 221 -28.57 -6.58 -19.00
N GLU A 222 -29.81 -6.56 -18.49
CA GLU A 222 -30.98 -7.21 -19.09
C GLU A 222 -32.22 -7.01 -18.20
N GLU A 223 -32.91 -5.88 -18.34
CA GLU A 223 -34.38 -5.84 -18.22
C GLU A 223 -34.91 -4.74 -19.14
N GLY A 224 -34.95 -5.07 -20.43
CA GLY A 224 -35.38 -4.18 -21.50
C GLY A 224 -36.07 -4.92 -22.63
N HIS A 225 -36.98 -5.86 -22.33
CA HIS A 225 -37.86 -6.41 -23.36
C HIS A 225 -39.21 -6.86 -22.79
N ARG A 226 -40.22 -5.98 -22.90
CA ARG A 226 -41.62 -6.40 -22.81
C ARG A 226 -42.06 -6.81 -24.23
N PRO A 227 -42.57 -8.02 -24.45
CA PRO A 227 -43.21 -8.34 -25.71
C PRO A 227 -44.62 -7.76 -25.74
N ASP A 228 -44.93 -7.05 -26.82
CA ASP A 228 -46.29 -6.71 -27.23
C ASP A 228 -47.10 -8.00 -27.45
N SER A 229 -48.32 -8.04 -26.92
CA SER A 229 -49.32 -9.03 -27.29
C SER A 229 -50.64 -8.33 -27.59
N SER A 230 -51.07 -8.55 -28.83
CA SER A 230 -52.34 -8.27 -29.52
C SER A 230 -53.59 -8.06 -28.67
#